data_AF-A0A9Q0EXZ9-F1
#
_entry.id   AF-A0A9Q0EXZ9-F1
#
_cell.length_a   1.000
_cell.length_b   1.000
_cell.length_c   1.000
_cell.angle_alpha   90.00
_cell.angle_beta   90.00
_cell.angle_gamma   90.00
#
_symmetry.space_group_name_H-M   'P 1'
#
loop_
_entity.id
_entity.type
_entity.pdbx_description
1 polymer ?
#
loop_
_entity_poly.entity_id
_entity_poly.type
_entity_poly.pdbx_seq_one_letter_code
_entity_poly.pdbx_strand_id
1 'polypeptide(L)'
;MTGSTSEFLFPRTVVSGQVESGYDFSEVLRWFGERVDRIILLFDAHKLDISDEFSDAIKAFRGQDDKIRVVLNKADQVDTQQLMRVYGALMWSLGKVINTPEVARVYLGSFWGKPLQNSENRRLFEAESQDLFRDIQSLPRNAALRKLNDLIKRARLAKVHAYIISHLKKEMPSLFGREKKKEELIMRLPEIYTLLQREHHISPGDFPDVTKMQDQLQHYDFSKFSSMKPKLIESVDKMLAHKIAGLMSMIRDEESKAPPPMVSGGAFEGASDGPFGHGYGEGVSAGEDAEEWIVSRDKHRYDELFYTLMPVNGKVSGVNAKREMMTSRLPNTVLGRIWKLADRDGDGMLDDQEFALAQHLIRVKLEGYEIPAELPDHLVPPGHRKDPVADTLYNHAED
;
A
#
# COMPACT_ATOMS: atom_id res chain seq x y z
N MET A 1 -5.31 30.02 4.34
CA MET A 1 -6.43 29.30 4.97
C MET A 1 -6.07 27.82 4.95
N THR A 2 -5.62 27.33 6.10
CA THR A 2 -5.07 25.99 6.30
C THR A 2 -6.18 24.96 6.28
N GLY A 3 -6.25 24.15 5.21
CA GLY A 3 -7.16 23.02 5.13
C GLY A 3 -6.65 21.89 6.01
N SER A 4 -7.33 21.64 7.13
CA SER A 4 -7.09 20.49 7.98
C SER A 4 -7.45 19.23 7.21
N THR A 5 -6.46 18.43 6.79
CA THR A 5 -6.67 17.02 6.44
C THR A 5 -7.08 16.30 7.72
N SER A 6 -8.36 16.06 7.88
CA SER A 6 -8.87 15.27 8.99
C SER A 6 -8.62 13.79 8.70
N GLU A 7 -7.50 13.26 9.21
CA GLU A 7 -7.31 11.81 9.36
C GLU A 7 -8.25 11.32 10.47
N PHE A 8 -9.32 10.65 10.07
CA PHE A 8 -10.16 9.88 10.99
C PHE A 8 -9.72 8.42 10.93
N LEU A 9 -8.76 8.04 11.78
CA LEU A 9 -8.53 6.64 12.14
C LEU A 9 -9.69 6.19 13.03
N PHE A 10 -10.56 5.32 12.53
CA PHE A 10 -11.46 4.56 13.38
C PHE A 10 -10.73 3.29 13.82
N PRO A 11 -10.31 3.16 15.09
CA PRO A 11 -9.81 1.90 15.63
C PRO A 11 -11.02 1.02 15.96
N ARG A 12 -11.78 0.61 14.96
CA ARG A 12 -12.65 -0.56 15.10
C ARG A 12 -12.16 -1.61 14.12
N THR A 13 -11.42 -2.56 14.67
CA THR A 13 -11.34 -3.91 14.11
C THR A 13 -12.78 -4.38 13.95
N VAL A 14 -13.18 -4.80 12.75
CA VAL A 14 -14.41 -5.57 12.59
C VAL A 14 -14.13 -6.89 13.28
N VAL A 15 -14.51 -7.00 14.55
CA VAL A 15 -14.37 -8.21 15.35
C VAL A 15 -15.61 -9.05 15.05
N SER A 16 -15.41 -10.28 14.60
CA SER A 16 -16.48 -11.28 14.50
C SER A 16 -17.10 -11.49 15.87
N GLY A 17 -18.29 -10.91 16.10
CA GLY A 17 -18.97 -11.00 17.38
C GLY A 17 -19.75 -9.75 17.77
N GLN A 18 -21.06 -9.79 17.45
CA GLN A 18 -22.17 -9.07 18.09
C GLN A 18 -21.82 -7.91 19.03
N VAL A 19 -21.83 -6.69 18.48
CA VAL A 19 -22.31 -5.51 19.22
C VAL A 19 -23.19 -4.72 18.26
N GLU A 20 -24.51 -4.76 18.47
CA GLU A 20 -25.45 -3.83 17.84
C GLU A 20 -24.93 -2.41 18.09
N SER A 21 -24.41 -1.81 17.03
CA SER A 21 -23.86 -0.47 17.10
C SER A 21 -25.05 0.49 17.17
N GLY A 22 -25.01 1.49 18.06
CA GLY A 22 -26.06 2.51 18.17
C GLY A 22 -26.18 3.44 16.95
N TYR A 23 -25.62 3.04 15.80
CA TYR A 23 -25.63 3.73 14.52
C TYR A 23 -25.42 2.72 13.38
N ASP A 24 -25.94 3.04 12.19
CA ASP A 24 -25.76 2.21 11.00
C ASP A 24 -24.33 2.37 10.45
N PHE A 25 -23.49 1.36 10.68
CA PHE A 25 -22.10 1.36 10.24
C PHE A 25 -21.96 1.41 8.71
N SER A 26 -22.86 0.72 7.98
CA SER A 26 -22.84 0.68 6.52
C SER A 26 -23.18 2.04 5.91
N GLU A 27 -24.11 2.78 6.52
CA GLU A 27 -24.41 4.18 6.14
C GLU A 27 -23.19 5.09 6.34
N VAL A 28 -22.48 4.96 7.47
CA VAL A 28 -21.28 5.76 7.75
C VAL A 28 -20.18 5.47 6.74
N LEU A 29 -19.91 4.19 6.44
CA LEU A 29 -18.92 3.81 5.43
C LEU A 29 -19.28 4.36 4.05
N ARG A 30 -20.54 4.27 3.64
CA ARG A 30 -21.01 4.86 2.38
C ARG A 30 -20.77 6.37 2.35
N TRP A 31 -21.09 7.07 3.44
CA TRP A 31 -20.87 8.50 3.56
C TRP A 31 -19.40 8.88 3.38
N PHE A 32 -18.47 8.12 3.99
CA PHE A 32 -17.04 8.32 3.80
C PHE A 32 -16.61 7.97 2.38
N GLY A 33 -17.04 6.83 1.82
CA GLY A 33 -16.65 6.39 0.47
C GLY A 33 -16.94 7.42 -0.61
N GLU A 34 -18.03 8.18 -0.47
CA GLU A 34 -18.38 9.30 -1.36
C GLU A 34 -17.45 10.51 -1.27
N ARG A 35 -16.68 10.66 -0.18
CA ARG A 35 -15.93 11.88 0.16
C ARG A 35 -14.43 11.68 0.27
N VAL A 36 -13.99 10.46 0.55
CA VAL A 36 -12.56 10.14 0.66
C VAL A 36 -11.95 9.97 -0.72
N ASP A 37 -10.63 10.16 -0.74
CA ASP A 37 -9.80 10.02 -1.92
C ASP A 37 -9.34 8.58 -2.16
N ARG A 38 -9.23 7.81 -1.07
CA ARG A 38 -8.67 6.46 -1.01
C ARG A 38 -9.29 5.70 0.15
N ILE A 39 -9.59 4.42 -0.06
CA ILE A 39 -10.08 3.50 0.97
C ILE A 39 -9.04 2.39 1.09
N ILE A 40 -8.43 2.22 2.25
CA ILE A 40 -7.45 1.17 2.51
C ILE A 40 -8.13 0.06 3.32
N LEU A 41 -8.26 -1.13 2.73
CA LEU A 41 -8.76 -2.33 3.40
C LEU A 41 -7.57 -3.16 3.88
N LEU A 42 -7.44 -3.34 5.19
CA LEU A 42 -6.33 -4.06 5.82
C LEU A 42 -6.75 -5.48 6.20
N PHE A 43 -5.96 -6.46 5.78
CA PHE A 43 -6.08 -7.87 6.16
C PHE A 43 -4.79 -8.34 6.83
N ASP A 44 -4.89 -9.33 7.71
CA ASP A 44 -3.75 -9.93 8.38
C ASP A 44 -3.42 -11.28 7.73
N ALA A 45 -2.19 -11.45 7.24
CA ALA A 45 -1.77 -12.68 6.58
C ALA A 45 -1.77 -13.90 7.50
N HIS A 46 -1.61 -13.69 8.81
CA HIS A 46 -1.62 -14.77 9.80
C HIS A 46 -3.04 -15.16 10.21
N LYS A 47 -3.99 -14.22 10.16
CA LYS A 47 -5.39 -14.43 10.59
C LYS A 47 -6.37 -13.86 9.56
N LEU A 48 -6.34 -14.41 8.35
CA LEU A 48 -7.28 -14.02 7.32
C LEU A 48 -8.70 -14.49 7.70
N ASP A 49 -9.54 -13.54 8.08
CA ASP A 49 -10.97 -13.74 8.31
C ASP A 49 -11.75 -12.62 7.59
N ILE A 50 -12.74 -13.02 6.80
CA ILE A 50 -13.63 -12.11 6.06
C ILE A 50 -15.04 -12.40 6.56
N SER A 51 -15.41 -11.74 7.65
CA SER A 51 -16.73 -11.92 8.25
C SER A 51 -17.84 -11.37 7.34
N ASP A 52 -19.08 -11.75 7.63
CA ASP A 52 -20.26 -11.20 6.97
C ASP A 52 -20.34 -9.68 7.16
N GLU A 53 -19.97 -9.16 8.35
CA GLU A 53 -19.94 -7.73 8.61
C GLU A 53 -18.90 -7.00 7.75
N PHE A 54 -17.74 -7.62 7.53
CA PHE A 54 -16.72 -7.06 6.64
C PHE A 54 -17.17 -7.09 5.18
N SER A 55 -17.85 -8.16 4.76
CA SER A 55 -18.46 -8.25 3.44
C SER A 55 -19.49 -7.16 3.21
N ASP A 56 -20.33 -6.88 4.21
CA ASP A 56 -21.33 -5.80 4.13
C ASP A 56 -20.68 -4.41 4.14
N ALA A 57 -19.59 -4.24 4.88
CA ALA A 57 -18.76 -3.03 4.82
C ALA A 57 -18.18 -2.78 3.41
N ILE A 58 -17.66 -3.82 2.75
CA ILE A 58 -17.18 -3.71 1.36
C ILE A 58 -18.34 -3.36 0.42
N LYS A 59 -19.50 -4.02 0.56
CA LYS A 59 -20.69 -3.71 -0.25
C LYS A 59 -21.17 -2.27 -0.06
N ALA A 60 -20.95 -1.66 1.11
CA ALA A 60 -21.28 -0.26 1.35
C ALA A 60 -20.48 0.71 0.46
N PHE A 61 -19.31 0.29 -0.04
CA PHE A 61 -18.46 1.06 -0.96
C PHE A 61 -18.75 0.80 -2.44
N ARG A 62 -19.81 0.06 -2.79
CA ARG A 62 -20.20 -0.20 -4.20
C ARG A 62 -20.27 1.11 -5.01
N GLY A 63 -19.60 1.14 -6.17
CA GLY A 63 -19.51 2.33 -7.03
C GLY A 63 -18.35 3.26 -6.70
N GLN A 64 -17.59 2.96 -5.64
CA GLN A 64 -16.33 3.60 -5.26
C GLN A 64 -15.15 2.61 -5.34
N ASP A 65 -15.31 1.54 -6.12
CA ASP A 65 -14.35 0.44 -6.23
C ASP A 65 -12.97 0.94 -6.69
N ASP A 66 -12.93 1.99 -7.52
CA ASP A 66 -11.70 2.64 -8.00
C ASP A 66 -10.84 3.27 -6.89
N LYS A 67 -11.49 3.61 -5.76
CA LYS A 67 -10.85 4.20 -4.58
C LYS A 67 -10.27 3.14 -3.64
N ILE A 68 -10.63 1.86 -3.80
CA ILE A 68 -10.20 0.78 -2.91
C ILE A 68 -8.76 0.38 -3.21
N ARG A 69 -7.97 0.21 -2.16
CA ARG A 69 -6.69 -0.47 -2.13
C ARG A 69 -6.70 -1.48 -1.01
N VAL A 70 -6.25 -2.68 -1.31
CA VAL A 70 -6.19 -3.77 -0.34
C VAL A 70 -4.76 -3.90 0.14
N VAL A 71 -4.57 -4.12 1.43
CA VAL A 71 -3.26 -4.36 2.03
C VAL A 71 -3.32 -5.66 2.81
N LEU A 72 -2.52 -6.64 2.41
CA LEU A 72 -2.32 -7.86 3.17
C LEU A 72 -1.08 -7.68 4.05
N ASN A 73 -1.34 -7.27 5.29
CA ASN A 73 -0.35 -6.89 6.29
C ASN A 73 0.18 -8.11 7.06
N LYS A 74 1.32 -7.95 7.74
CA LYS A 74 2.02 -9.00 8.51
C LYS A 74 2.38 -10.23 7.66
N ALA A 75 2.64 -10.02 6.38
CA ALA A 75 3.01 -11.07 5.44
C ALA A 75 4.35 -11.75 5.83
N ASP A 76 5.18 -11.09 6.64
CA ASP A 76 6.42 -11.64 7.19
C ASP A 76 6.23 -12.70 8.29
N GLN A 77 5.01 -12.91 8.78
CA GLN A 77 4.71 -13.89 9.84
C GLN A 77 4.37 -15.28 9.31
N VAL A 78 4.39 -15.46 7.98
CA VAL A 78 4.05 -16.70 7.31
C VAL A 78 5.13 -17.04 6.28
N ASP A 79 5.30 -18.32 5.96
CA ASP A 79 6.19 -18.74 4.88
C ASP A 79 5.64 -18.39 3.49
N THR A 80 6.49 -18.48 2.47
CA THR A 80 6.14 -18.15 1.09
C THR A 80 4.94 -18.96 0.57
N GLN A 81 4.83 -20.25 0.91
CA GLN A 81 3.74 -21.10 0.42
C GLN A 81 2.40 -20.73 1.10
N GLN A 82 2.44 -20.51 2.41
CA GLN A 82 1.29 -20.04 3.18
C GLN A 82 0.86 -18.66 2.71
N LEU A 83 1.79 -17.74 2.44
CA LEU A 83 1.50 -16.42 1.89
C LEU A 83 0.71 -16.51 0.57
N MET A 84 1.15 -17.37 -0.36
CA MET A 84 0.44 -17.56 -1.64
C MET A 84 -0.96 -18.16 -1.45
N ARG A 85 -1.14 -19.08 -0.48
CA ARG A 85 -2.47 -19.64 -0.14
C ARG A 85 -3.40 -18.58 0.43
N VAL A 86 -2.90 -17.77 1.35
CA VAL A 86 -3.67 -16.68 1.99
C VAL A 86 -4.03 -15.61 0.97
N TYR A 87 -3.08 -15.21 0.13
CA TYR A 87 -3.32 -14.29 -0.98
C TYR A 87 -4.40 -14.80 -1.94
N GLY A 88 -4.31 -16.06 -2.37
CA GLY A 88 -5.33 -16.69 -3.21
C GLY A 88 -6.71 -16.72 -2.56
N ALA A 89 -6.79 -17.07 -1.27
CA ALA A 89 -8.04 -17.08 -0.51
C ALA A 89 -8.67 -15.69 -0.35
N LEU A 90 -7.84 -14.67 -0.14
CA LEU A 90 -8.26 -13.26 -0.10
C LEU A 90 -8.85 -12.83 -1.44
N MET A 91 -8.13 -13.05 -2.54
CA MET A 91 -8.58 -12.67 -3.88
C MET A 91 -9.88 -13.38 -4.26
N TRP A 92 -9.99 -14.67 -3.95
CA TRP A 92 -11.21 -15.44 -4.17
C TRP A 92 -12.41 -14.86 -3.43
N SER A 93 -12.21 -14.49 -2.17
CA SER A 93 -13.27 -13.92 -1.33
C SER A 93 -13.64 -12.52 -1.79
N LEU A 94 -12.66 -11.66 -2.10
CA LEU A 94 -12.91 -10.34 -2.66
C LEU A 94 -13.67 -10.40 -3.99
N GLY A 95 -13.35 -11.35 -4.88
CA GLY A 95 -14.07 -11.53 -6.14
C GLY A 95 -15.54 -11.93 -5.97
N LYS A 96 -15.93 -12.50 -4.82
CA LYS A 96 -17.35 -12.76 -4.49
C LYS A 96 -18.09 -11.53 -3.99
N VAL A 97 -17.38 -10.58 -3.37
CA VAL A 97 -17.97 -9.43 -2.69
C VAL A 97 -17.92 -8.18 -3.57
N ILE A 98 -16.78 -7.92 -4.20
CA ILE A 98 -16.56 -6.85 -5.17
C ILE A 98 -17.08 -7.35 -6.52
N ASN A 99 -18.32 -6.98 -6.84
CA ASN A 99 -18.98 -7.39 -8.07
C ASN A 99 -18.58 -6.49 -9.25
N THR A 100 -17.28 -6.42 -9.53
CA THR A 100 -16.73 -5.72 -10.70
C THR A 100 -15.80 -6.67 -11.46
N PRO A 101 -15.66 -6.52 -12.79
CA PRO A 101 -14.70 -7.29 -13.56
C PRO A 101 -13.24 -6.88 -13.31
N GLU A 102 -13.03 -5.75 -12.60
CA GLU A 102 -11.71 -5.19 -12.34
C GLU A 102 -11.13 -5.77 -11.05
N VAL A 103 -9.93 -6.32 -11.13
CA VAL A 103 -9.25 -6.92 -9.99
C VAL A 103 -8.67 -5.83 -9.08
N ALA A 104 -9.06 -5.84 -7.80
CA ALA A 104 -8.52 -4.90 -6.82
C ALA A 104 -7.01 -5.11 -6.62
N ARG A 105 -6.24 -4.01 -6.58
CA ARG A 105 -4.80 -4.05 -6.26
C ARG A 105 -4.62 -4.37 -4.77
N VAL A 106 -3.89 -5.45 -4.49
CA VAL A 106 -3.45 -5.85 -3.16
C VAL A 106 -1.98 -5.52 -2.99
N TYR A 107 -1.60 -4.87 -1.89
CA TYR A 107 -0.22 -4.63 -1.48
C TYR A 107 0.19 -5.61 -0.39
N LEU A 108 1.27 -6.35 -0.61
CA LEU A 108 1.79 -7.35 0.32
C LEU A 108 2.90 -6.74 1.18
N GLY A 109 2.86 -6.96 2.49
CA GLY A 109 4.00 -6.56 3.33
C GLY A 109 3.71 -6.53 4.81
N SER A 110 4.63 -5.92 5.55
CA SER A 110 4.53 -5.71 6.98
C SER A 110 4.80 -4.24 7.28
N PHE A 111 3.71 -3.47 7.40
CA PHE A 111 3.74 -2.01 7.44
C PHE A 111 3.97 -1.50 8.87
N TRP A 112 5.15 -1.80 9.42
CA TRP A 112 5.57 -1.40 10.76
C TRP A 112 7.09 -1.14 10.83
N GLY A 113 7.55 -0.45 11.88
CA GLY A 113 8.97 -0.16 12.08
C GLY A 113 9.78 -1.30 12.72
N LYS A 114 9.30 -2.54 12.70
CA LYS A 114 9.98 -3.70 13.30
C LYS A 114 10.70 -4.53 12.23
N PRO A 115 11.79 -5.24 12.60
CA PRO A 115 12.41 -6.21 11.69
C PRO A 115 11.43 -7.28 11.20
N LEU A 116 11.65 -7.78 9.98
CA LEU A 116 10.87 -8.90 9.44
C LEU A 116 11.16 -10.18 10.22
N GLN A 117 10.11 -10.95 10.50
CA GLN A 117 10.26 -12.29 11.08
C GLN A 117 10.72 -13.30 10.03
N ASN A 118 10.15 -13.24 8.83
CA ASN A 118 10.57 -13.99 7.66
C ASN A 118 11.03 -13.03 6.56
N SER A 119 12.30 -13.17 6.15
CA SER A 119 12.95 -12.36 5.13
C SER A 119 12.87 -12.91 3.70
N GLU A 120 12.35 -14.12 3.48
CA GLU A 120 12.32 -14.78 2.16
C GLU A 120 11.71 -13.91 1.06
N ASN A 121 10.63 -13.18 1.37
CA ASN A 121 9.89 -12.34 0.43
C ASN A 121 10.17 -10.84 0.60
N ARG A 122 11.27 -10.48 1.26
CA ARG A 122 11.58 -9.08 1.61
C ARG A 122 11.50 -8.11 0.42
N ARG A 123 12.14 -8.45 -0.72
CA ARG A 123 12.14 -7.60 -1.94
C ARG A 123 10.72 -7.34 -2.45
N LEU A 124 9.84 -8.34 -2.35
CA LEU A 124 8.43 -8.20 -2.71
C LEU A 124 7.75 -7.20 -1.76
N PHE A 125 7.93 -7.36 -0.45
CA PHE A 125 7.33 -6.47 0.55
C PHE A 125 7.79 -5.01 0.38
N GLU A 126 9.06 -4.79 0.09
CA GLU A 126 9.62 -3.46 -0.16
C GLU A 126 9.04 -2.83 -1.43
N ALA A 127 9.03 -3.57 -2.54
CA ALA A 127 8.45 -3.08 -3.80
C ALA A 127 6.97 -2.72 -3.66
N GLU A 128 6.19 -3.57 -2.99
CA GLU A 128 4.76 -3.36 -2.74
C GLU A 128 4.50 -2.18 -1.79
N SER A 129 5.38 -2.00 -0.80
CA SER A 129 5.35 -0.88 0.13
C SER A 129 5.63 0.44 -0.60
N GLN A 130 6.66 0.48 -1.44
CA GLN A 130 6.96 1.64 -2.30
C GLN A 130 5.82 1.94 -3.27
N ASP A 131 5.20 0.93 -3.88
CA ASP A 131 4.03 1.10 -4.73
C ASP A 131 2.84 1.73 -3.98
N LEU A 132 2.55 1.26 -2.75
CA LEU A 132 1.50 1.84 -1.92
C LEU A 132 1.81 3.31 -1.59
N PHE A 133 3.06 3.62 -1.23
CA PHE A 133 3.44 4.99 -0.91
C PHE A 133 3.40 5.93 -2.10
N ARG A 134 3.82 5.47 -3.28
CA ARG A 134 3.66 6.25 -4.52
C ARG A 134 2.18 6.52 -4.82
N ASP A 135 1.31 5.52 -4.63
CA ASP A 135 -0.13 5.69 -4.80
C ASP A 135 -0.69 6.73 -3.81
N ILE A 136 -0.33 6.67 -2.53
CA ILE A 136 -0.76 7.65 -1.51
C ILE A 136 -0.17 9.05 -1.76
N GLN A 137 1.12 9.16 -2.07
CA GLN A 137 1.78 10.44 -2.36
C GLN A 137 1.18 11.12 -3.60
N SER A 138 0.64 10.35 -4.54
CA SER A 138 -0.02 10.87 -5.75
C SER A 138 -1.42 11.46 -5.48
N LEU A 139 -2.00 11.26 -4.30
CA LEU A 139 -3.37 11.69 -4.01
C LEU A 139 -3.57 13.20 -4.19
N PRO A 140 -2.73 14.12 -3.66
CA PRO A 140 -2.98 15.54 -3.80
C PRO A 140 -2.90 15.99 -5.26
N ARG A 141 -2.00 15.38 -6.06
CA ARG A 141 -1.89 15.62 -7.51
C ARG A 141 -3.20 15.30 -8.24
N ASN A 142 -3.81 14.16 -7.92
CA ASN A 142 -5.00 13.66 -8.63
C ASN A 142 -6.33 14.18 -8.04
N ALA A 143 -6.30 15.11 -7.08
CA ALA A 143 -7.50 15.55 -6.37
C ALA A 143 -8.53 16.23 -7.27
N ALA A 144 -8.08 17.07 -8.22
CA ALA A 144 -8.96 17.76 -9.15
C ALA A 144 -9.67 16.78 -10.10
N LEU A 145 -8.94 15.83 -10.69
CA LEU A 145 -9.50 14.78 -11.55
C LEU A 145 -10.53 13.92 -10.80
N ARG A 146 -10.22 13.54 -9.56
CA ARG A 146 -11.14 12.74 -8.74
C ARG A 146 -12.42 13.50 -8.39
N LYS A 147 -12.32 14.76 -7.98
CA LYS A 147 -13.50 15.63 -7.76
C LYS A 147 -14.33 15.80 -9.03
N LEU A 148 -13.68 15.90 -10.19
CA LEU A 148 -14.36 15.97 -11.47
C LEU A 148 -15.11 14.66 -11.78
N ASN A 149 -14.49 13.51 -11.53
CA ASN A 149 -15.13 12.20 -11.70
C ASN A 149 -16.34 12.02 -10.77
N ASP A 150 -16.22 12.41 -9.49
CA ASP A 150 -17.32 12.37 -8.53
C ASP A 150 -18.47 13.31 -8.94
N LEU A 151 -18.16 14.49 -9.49
CA LEU A 151 -19.15 15.39 -10.07
C LEU A 151 -19.88 14.75 -11.26
N ILE A 152 -19.16 14.04 -12.14
CA ILE A 152 -19.74 13.32 -13.28
C ILE A 152 -20.69 12.22 -12.79
N LYS A 153 -20.23 11.37 -11.85
CA LYS A 153 -21.05 10.30 -11.25
C LYS A 153 -22.34 10.89 -10.65
N ARG A 154 -22.22 11.96 -9.86
CA ARG A 154 -23.37 12.63 -9.23
C ARG A 154 -24.32 13.28 -10.23
N ALA A 155 -23.80 13.90 -11.28
CA ALA A 155 -24.62 14.52 -12.32
C ALA A 155 -25.45 13.47 -13.08
N ARG A 156 -24.87 12.30 -13.37
CA ARG A 156 -25.60 11.17 -13.96
C ARG A 156 -26.70 10.68 -13.03
N LEU A 157 -26.38 10.39 -11.77
CA LEU A 157 -27.37 9.93 -10.79
C LEU A 157 -28.53 10.93 -10.62
N ALA A 158 -28.23 12.24 -10.55
CA ALA A 158 -29.24 13.29 -10.47
C ALA A 158 -30.15 13.32 -11.72
N LYS A 159 -29.56 13.12 -12.91
CA LYS A 159 -30.30 13.03 -14.18
C LYS A 159 -31.22 11.79 -14.20
N VAL A 160 -30.72 10.62 -13.80
CA VAL A 160 -31.51 9.39 -13.69
C VAL A 160 -32.67 9.57 -12.71
N HIS A 161 -32.40 10.12 -11.54
CA HIS A 161 -33.42 10.40 -10.54
C HIS A 161 -34.50 11.35 -11.08
N ALA A 162 -34.12 12.38 -11.83
CA ALA A 162 -35.07 13.29 -12.46
C ALA A 162 -36.00 12.58 -13.46
N TYR A 163 -35.48 11.63 -14.26
CA TYR A 163 -36.31 10.82 -15.16
C TYR A 163 -37.28 9.92 -14.38
N ILE A 164 -36.81 9.25 -13.33
CA ILE A 164 -37.65 8.40 -12.47
C ILE A 164 -38.81 9.21 -11.92
N ILE A 165 -38.53 10.32 -11.22
CA ILE A 165 -39.56 11.16 -10.59
C ILE A 165 -40.53 11.74 -11.63
N SER A 166 -40.02 12.16 -12.79
CA SER A 166 -40.86 12.71 -13.86
C SER A 166 -41.76 11.66 -14.50
N HIS A 167 -41.27 10.42 -14.67
CA HIS A 167 -42.07 9.30 -15.17
C HIS A 167 -43.18 8.94 -14.18
N LEU A 168 -42.84 8.80 -12.89
CA LEU A 168 -43.83 8.55 -11.84
C LEU A 168 -44.91 9.63 -11.82
N LYS A 169 -44.52 10.92 -11.92
CA LYS A 169 -45.47 12.03 -12.00
C LYS A 169 -46.38 11.95 -13.23
N LYS A 170 -45.84 11.57 -14.39
CA LYS A 170 -46.57 11.45 -15.66
C LYS A 170 -47.65 10.36 -15.61
N GLU A 171 -47.37 9.25 -14.92
CA GLU A 171 -48.28 8.11 -14.79
C GLU A 171 -49.37 8.31 -13.70
N MET A 172 -49.27 9.36 -12.88
CA MET A 172 -50.24 9.61 -11.82
C MET A 172 -51.58 10.15 -12.36
N PRO A 173 -52.73 9.59 -11.94
CA PRO A 173 -54.04 10.05 -12.35
C PRO A 173 -54.38 11.40 -11.69
N SER A 174 -55.01 12.29 -12.47
CA SER A 174 -55.36 13.64 -11.99
C SER A 174 -56.44 13.66 -10.90
N LEU A 175 -57.38 12.70 -10.91
CA LEU A 175 -58.61 12.79 -10.10
C LEU A 175 -58.76 11.66 -9.07
N PHE A 176 -58.86 10.40 -9.48
CA PHE A 176 -59.15 9.26 -8.60
C PHE A 176 -58.13 8.12 -8.76
N GLY A 177 -58.04 7.24 -7.76
CA GLY A 177 -57.19 6.04 -7.82
C GLY A 177 -55.70 6.28 -7.58
N ARG A 178 -55.32 7.44 -7.01
CA ARG A 178 -53.91 7.82 -6.80
C ARG A 178 -53.14 6.85 -5.92
N GLU A 179 -53.72 6.41 -4.80
CA GLU A 179 -53.02 5.52 -3.86
C GLU A 179 -52.74 4.15 -4.48
N LYS A 180 -53.77 3.53 -5.07
CA LYS A 180 -53.63 2.27 -5.80
C LYS A 180 -52.63 2.38 -6.95
N LYS A 181 -52.61 3.50 -7.68
CA LYS A 181 -51.63 3.72 -8.76
C LYS A 181 -50.22 3.90 -8.21
N LYS A 182 -50.04 4.59 -7.09
CA LYS A 182 -48.75 4.72 -6.41
C LYS A 182 -48.20 3.35 -6.01
N GLU A 183 -49.00 2.51 -5.36
CA GLU A 183 -48.62 1.14 -5.00
C GLU A 183 -48.22 0.32 -6.23
N GLU A 184 -49.02 0.38 -7.31
CA GLU A 184 -48.70 -0.26 -8.59
C GLU A 184 -47.35 0.21 -9.16
N LEU A 185 -47.10 1.52 -9.17
CA LEU A 185 -45.87 2.11 -9.71
C LEU A 185 -44.63 1.77 -8.87
N ILE A 186 -44.75 1.71 -7.54
CA ILE A 186 -43.66 1.28 -6.66
C ILE A 186 -43.35 -0.20 -6.90
N MET A 187 -44.36 -1.05 -7.02
CA MET A 187 -44.16 -2.47 -7.32
C MET A 187 -43.50 -2.67 -8.69
N ARG A 188 -43.89 -1.87 -9.69
CA ARG A 188 -43.37 -1.92 -11.07
C ARG A 188 -42.09 -1.12 -11.30
N LEU A 189 -41.42 -0.68 -10.24
CA LEU A 189 -40.20 0.12 -10.34
C LEU A 189 -39.05 -0.57 -11.12
N PRO A 190 -38.80 -1.90 -10.96
CA PRO A 190 -37.80 -2.60 -11.78
C PRO A 190 -38.06 -2.50 -13.29
N GLU A 191 -39.32 -2.64 -13.71
CA GLU A 191 -39.73 -2.52 -15.11
C GLU A 191 -39.61 -1.08 -15.61
N ILE A 192 -39.96 -0.10 -14.77
CA ILE A 192 -39.78 1.33 -15.07
C ILE A 192 -38.29 1.63 -15.29
N TYR A 193 -37.39 1.07 -14.48
CA TYR A 193 -35.95 1.27 -14.68
C TYR A 193 -35.49 0.72 -16.03
N THR A 194 -35.93 -0.49 -16.37
CA THR A 194 -35.62 -1.12 -17.67
C THR A 194 -36.16 -0.30 -18.85
N LEU A 195 -37.35 0.29 -18.69
CA LEU A 195 -37.94 1.20 -19.69
C LEU A 195 -37.08 2.46 -19.86
N LEU A 196 -36.75 3.13 -18.77
CA LEU A 196 -35.97 4.38 -18.79
C LEU A 196 -34.53 4.16 -19.29
N GLN A 197 -33.92 3.00 -18.98
CA GLN A 197 -32.63 2.59 -19.54
C GLN A 197 -32.66 2.59 -21.06
N ARG A 198 -33.68 1.96 -21.66
CA ARG A 198 -33.83 1.86 -23.12
C ARG A 198 -34.19 3.19 -23.76
N GLU A 199 -35.14 3.92 -23.18
CA GLU A 199 -35.64 5.19 -23.74
C GLU A 199 -34.57 6.27 -23.75
N HIS A 200 -33.76 6.36 -22.69
CA HIS A 200 -32.78 7.43 -22.51
C HIS A 200 -31.33 6.97 -22.67
N HIS A 201 -31.10 5.71 -23.07
CA HIS A 201 -29.77 5.14 -23.31
C HIS A 201 -28.85 5.26 -22.07
N ILE A 202 -29.40 4.93 -20.90
CA ILE A 202 -28.71 5.05 -19.60
C ILE A 202 -28.14 3.70 -19.20
N SER A 203 -26.92 3.70 -18.66
CA SER A 203 -26.29 2.49 -18.13
C SER A 203 -27.04 1.99 -16.88
N PRO A 204 -27.22 0.66 -16.71
CA PRO A 204 -27.83 0.11 -15.49
C PRO A 204 -27.14 0.56 -14.20
N GLY A 205 -25.82 0.79 -14.24
CA GLY A 205 -25.02 1.22 -13.09
C GLY A 205 -25.28 2.67 -12.63
N ASP A 206 -25.94 3.50 -13.44
CA ASP A 206 -26.29 4.87 -13.05
C ASP A 206 -27.60 4.93 -12.22
N PHE A 207 -28.34 3.82 -12.10
CA PHE A 207 -29.58 3.75 -11.35
C PHE A 207 -29.34 3.52 -9.85
N PRO A 208 -30.15 4.13 -8.97
CA PRO A 208 -30.10 3.83 -7.55
C PRO A 208 -30.60 2.40 -7.27
N ASP A 209 -30.33 1.91 -6.07
CA ASP A 209 -30.85 0.62 -5.62
C ASP A 209 -32.39 0.60 -5.62
N VAL A 210 -32.97 -0.38 -6.31
CA VAL A 210 -34.42 -0.46 -6.53
C VAL A 210 -35.17 -0.62 -5.21
N THR A 211 -34.71 -1.51 -4.33
CA THR A 211 -35.37 -1.81 -3.06
C THR A 211 -35.36 -0.59 -2.14
N LYS A 212 -34.22 0.10 -2.04
CA LYS A 212 -34.13 1.37 -1.30
C LYS A 212 -35.02 2.45 -1.89
N MET A 213 -35.07 2.58 -3.21
CA MET A 213 -35.94 3.57 -3.84
C MET A 213 -37.42 3.24 -3.60
N GLN A 214 -37.82 1.96 -3.66
CA GLN A 214 -39.18 1.52 -3.36
C GLN A 214 -39.59 1.89 -1.93
N ASP A 215 -38.75 1.57 -0.95
CA ASP A 215 -38.95 1.92 0.46
C ASP A 215 -39.12 3.43 0.65
N GLN A 216 -38.17 4.23 0.14
CA GLN A 216 -38.21 5.68 0.25
C GLN A 216 -39.47 6.28 -0.40
N LEU A 217 -39.84 5.80 -1.59
CA LEU A 217 -41.02 6.31 -2.33
C LEU A 217 -42.34 6.08 -1.60
N GLN A 218 -42.44 5.10 -0.68
CA GLN A 218 -43.65 4.91 0.12
C GLN A 218 -44.02 6.16 0.91
N HIS A 219 -43.02 6.94 1.33
CA HIS A 219 -43.21 8.12 2.18
C HIS A 219 -43.52 9.42 1.39
N TYR A 220 -43.58 9.37 0.06
CA TYR A 220 -43.84 10.55 -0.77
C TYR A 220 -45.22 10.52 -1.44
N ASP A 221 -45.78 11.71 -1.68
CA ASP A 221 -46.97 11.93 -2.48
C ASP A 221 -46.59 12.23 -3.92
N PHE A 222 -46.83 11.28 -4.82
CA PHE A 222 -46.43 11.38 -6.22
C PHE A 222 -47.18 12.49 -6.97
N SER A 223 -48.33 12.94 -6.47
CA SER A 223 -49.05 14.06 -7.07
C SER A 223 -48.31 15.40 -6.89
N LYS A 224 -47.41 15.51 -5.90
CA LYS A 224 -46.58 16.68 -5.65
C LYS A 224 -45.25 16.68 -6.41
N PHE A 225 -44.92 15.59 -7.08
CA PHE A 225 -43.71 15.54 -7.89
C PHE A 225 -43.74 16.55 -9.04
N SER A 226 -42.56 17.05 -9.36
CA SER A 226 -42.38 17.96 -10.49
C SER A 226 -42.45 17.18 -11.80
N SER A 227 -43.07 17.79 -12.81
CA SER A 227 -43.00 17.29 -14.18
C SER A 227 -41.59 17.49 -14.76
N MET A 228 -41.33 16.77 -15.85
CA MET A 228 -40.08 16.89 -16.60
C MET A 228 -39.78 18.34 -16.99
N LYS A 229 -38.55 18.79 -16.75
CA LYS A 229 -38.04 20.12 -17.15
C LYS A 229 -36.90 19.95 -18.16
N PRO A 230 -37.18 19.87 -19.48
CA PRO A 230 -36.19 19.55 -20.50
C PRO A 230 -34.95 20.46 -20.46
N LYS A 231 -35.14 21.76 -20.24
CA LYS A 231 -34.03 22.73 -20.16
C LYS A 231 -33.01 22.42 -19.06
N LEU A 232 -33.43 21.84 -17.93
CA LEU A 232 -32.50 21.49 -16.85
C LEU A 232 -31.66 20.26 -17.22
N ILE A 233 -32.27 19.28 -17.90
CA ILE A 233 -31.54 18.11 -18.40
C ILE A 233 -30.54 18.51 -19.48
N GLU A 234 -30.97 19.33 -20.44
CA GLU A 234 -30.11 19.84 -21.50
C GLU A 234 -28.88 20.57 -20.92
N SER A 235 -29.06 21.31 -19.83
CA SER A 235 -27.94 21.95 -19.12
C SER A 235 -26.95 20.93 -18.54
N VAL A 236 -27.43 19.82 -17.99
CA VAL A 236 -26.58 18.74 -17.45
C VAL A 236 -25.88 17.99 -18.59
N ASP A 237 -26.60 17.67 -19.66
CA ASP A 237 -26.04 16.98 -20.83
C ASP A 237 -24.97 17.84 -21.51
N LYS A 238 -25.23 19.14 -21.68
CA LYS A 238 -24.25 20.08 -22.23
C LYS A 238 -23.00 20.19 -21.35
N MET A 239 -23.18 20.18 -20.03
CA MET A 239 -22.05 20.15 -19.10
C MET A 239 -21.22 18.87 -19.29
N LEU A 240 -21.86 17.70 -19.27
CA LEU A 240 -21.21 16.39 -19.41
C LEU A 240 -20.51 16.22 -20.77
N ALA A 241 -21.13 16.69 -21.86
CA ALA A 241 -20.61 16.51 -23.21
C ALA A 241 -19.45 17.47 -23.55
N HIS A 242 -19.53 18.73 -23.11
CA HIS A 242 -18.60 19.78 -23.59
C HIS A 242 -17.77 20.42 -22.49
N LYS A 243 -18.35 20.69 -21.31
CA LYS A 243 -17.63 21.42 -20.25
C LYS A 243 -16.62 20.54 -19.51
N ILE A 244 -16.95 19.26 -19.31
CA ILE A 244 -16.05 18.28 -18.69
C ILE A 244 -14.76 18.13 -19.50
N ALA A 245 -14.85 18.03 -20.83
CA ALA A 245 -13.68 17.89 -21.70
C ALA A 245 -12.71 19.09 -21.56
N GLY A 246 -13.26 20.31 -21.50
CA GLY A 246 -12.47 21.52 -21.25
C GLY A 246 -11.77 21.50 -19.89
N LEU A 247 -12.49 21.11 -18.82
CA LEU A 247 -11.90 20.98 -17.49
C LEU A 247 -10.81 19.91 -17.41
N MET A 248 -10.99 18.76 -18.07
CA MET A 248 -9.96 17.71 -18.15
C MET A 248 -8.65 18.23 -18.77
N SER A 249 -8.75 19.05 -19.82
CA SER A 249 -7.58 19.68 -20.45
C SER A 249 -6.89 20.65 -19.48
N MET A 250 -7.68 21.51 -18.81
CA MET A 250 -7.13 22.48 -17.85
C MET A 250 -6.44 21.81 -16.67
N ILE A 251 -7.01 20.72 -16.14
CA ILE A 251 -6.41 19.98 -15.02
C ILE A 251 -5.08 19.35 -15.45
N ARG A 252 -5.01 18.74 -16.64
CA ARG A 252 -3.75 18.20 -17.17
C ARG A 252 -2.69 19.30 -17.37
N ASP A 253 -3.09 20.46 -17.86
CA ASP A 253 -2.19 21.60 -18.03
C ASP A 253 -1.68 22.13 -16.67
N GLU A 254 -2.54 22.17 -15.65
CA GLU A 254 -2.17 22.57 -14.28
C GLU A 254 -1.20 21.55 -13.65
N GLU A 255 -1.49 20.26 -13.77
CA GLU A 255 -0.62 19.15 -13.31
C GLU A 255 0.74 19.12 -14.01
N SER A 256 0.85 19.70 -15.22
CA SER A 256 2.12 19.78 -15.96
C SER A 256 3.00 20.98 -15.56
N LYS A 257 2.42 22.01 -14.94
CA LYS A 257 3.09 23.30 -14.67
C LYS A 257 3.52 23.49 -13.22
N ALA A 258 2.87 22.84 -12.27
CA ALA A 258 3.27 22.88 -10.87
C ALA A 258 4.15 21.67 -10.52
N PRO A 259 5.21 21.82 -9.70
CA PRO A 259 5.77 20.65 -9.02
C PRO A 259 4.62 19.98 -8.25
N PRO A 260 4.43 18.66 -8.38
CA PRO A 260 3.24 18.02 -7.86
C PRO A 260 3.18 18.26 -6.34
N PRO A 261 2.05 18.76 -5.79
CA PRO A 261 1.86 18.71 -4.35
C PRO A 261 1.90 17.24 -3.96
N MET A 262 2.98 16.85 -3.27
CA MET A 262 3.17 15.52 -2.74
C MET A 262 2.93 15.57 -1.24
N VAL A 263 2.50 14.45 -0.67
CA VAL A 263 2.51 14.29 0.79
C VAL A 263 3.98 14.38 1.24
N SER A 264 4.30 15.40 2.03
CA SER A 264 5.63 15.66 2.60
C SER A 264 5.62 15.40 4.11
N GLY A 265 6.73 14.90 4.65
CA GLY A 265 6.90 14.66 6.08
C GLY A 265 6.69 13.21 6.52
N GLY A 266 7.26 12.88 7.68
CA GLY A 266 7.12 11.58 8.34
C GLY A 266 7.66 10.43 7.51
N ALA A 267 6.82 9.43 7.28
CA ALA A 267 7.12 8.26 6.48
C ALA A 267 7.61 8.54 5.04
N PHE A 268 7.40 9.76 4.54
CA PHE A 268 7.63 10.13 3.16
C PHE A 268 8.87 11.00 2.94
N GLU A 269 9.57 11.42 4.00
CA GLU A 269 10.78 12.24 3.95
C GLU A 269 12.06 11.41 4.18
N GLY A 270 13.07 11.59 3.33
CA GLY A 270 14.41 10.99 3.51
C GLY A 270 14.60 9.60 2.91
N ALA A 271 13.56 9.01 2.32
CA ALA A 271 13.65 7.67 1.77
C ALA A 271 13.60 7.68 0.25
N SER A 272 14.76 7.54 -0.39
CA SER A 272 14.84 6.98 -1.73
C SER A 272 14.22 5.57 -1.79
N ASP A 273 14.04 4.88 -0.64
CA ASP A 273 13.54 3.51 -0.52
C ASP A 273 12.30 3.29 0.39
N GLY A 274 11.56 4.34 0.73
CA GLY A 274 10.34 4.28 1.54
C GLY A 274 10.51 4.37 3.08
N PRO A 275 9.43 4.63 3.84
CA PRO A 275 9.40 4.94 5.27
C PRO A 275 9.99 3.96 6.25
N PHE A 276 10.11 2.71 5.82
CA PHE A 276 10.64 1.63 6.65
C PHE A 276 12.12 1.36 6.33
N GLY A 277 12.70 2.16 5.42
CA GLY A 277 14.03 1.97 4.82
C GLY A 277 15.20 2.59 5.57
N HIS A 278 15.08 2.90 6.87
CA HIS A 278 16.29 3.10 7.67
C HIS A 278 16.90 1.74 8.01
N GLY A 279 17.75 1.24 7.10
CA GLY A 279 18.79 0.26 7.44
C GLY A 279 18.68 -1.15 6.87
N TYR A 280 18.23 -1.36 5.62
CA TYR A 280 18.41 -2.67 4.97
C TYR A 280 19.03 -2.54 3.57
N GLY A 281 20.09 -3.31 3.30
CA GLY A 281 20.92 -3.21 2.10
C GLY A 281 22.09 -2.22 2.19
N GLU A 282 22.15 -1.40 3.26
CA GLU A 282 23.22 -0.44 3.53
C GLU A 282 23.91 -0.71 4.88
N GLY A 283 25.11 -0.18 5.05
CA GLY A 283 25.92 -0.40 6.24
C GLY A 283 26.29 -1.88 6.44
N VAL A 284 26.02 -2.41 7.64
CA VAL A 284 26.40 -3.78 8.05
C VAL A 284 25.54 -4.86 7.38
N SER A 285 24.30 -4.54 7.00
CA SER A 285 23.39 -5.44 6.27
C SER A 285 23.63 -5.42 4.75
N ALA A 286 24.63 -4.68 4.27
CA ALA A 286 24.99 -4.67 2.86
C ALA A 286 25.45 -6.08 2.42
N GLY A 287 24.80 -6.60 1.38
CA GLY A 287 25.11 -7.91 0.80
C GLY A 287 24.68 -9.12 1.63
N GLU A 288 23.76 -8.94 2.59
CA GLU A 288 23.11 -10.04 3.33
C GLU A 288 22.42 -11.05 2.38
N ASP A 289 21.88 -10.56 1.25
CA ASP A 289 21.24 -11.39 0.21
C ASP A 289 22.13 -11.66 -1.02
N ALA A 290 23.45 -11.43 -0.91
CA ALA A 290 24.40 -11.70 -2.00
C ALA A 290 25.06 -13.08 -1.82
N GLU A 291 25.10 -13.88 -2.90
CA GLU A 291 25.84 -15.16 -2.91
C GLU A 291 27.34 -14.94 -2.71
N GLU A 292 27.84 -13.78 -3.15
CA GLU A 292 29.24 -13.37 -3.03
C GLU A 292 29.44 -12.46 -1.81
N TRP A 293 30.56 -12.64 -1.11
CA TRP A 293 30.96 -11.77 -0.01
C TRP A 293 31.05 -10.31 -0.45
N ILE A 294 30.24 -9.43 0.15
CA ILE A 294 30.07 -8.04 -0.31
C ILE A 294 31.39 -7.24 -0.38
N VAL A 295 32.33 -7.58 0.51
CA VAL A 295 33.64 -6.94 0.62
C VAL A 295 34.50 -7.24 -0.62
N SER A 296 34.26 -8.37 -1.32
CA SER A 296 34.97 -8.74 -2.55
C SER A 296 34.91 -7.65 -3.63
N ARG A 297 33.83 -6.87 -3.68
CA ARG A 297 33.66 -5.78 -4.66
C ARG A 297 34.76 -4.72 -4.57
N ASP A 298 35.17 -4.39 -3.35
CA ASP A 298 36.17 -3.37 -3.07
C ASP A 298 37.52 -3.95 -2.64
N LYS A 299 37.63 -5.29 -2.55
CA LYS A 299 38.81 -5.99 -2.05
C LYS A 299 40.10 -5.56 -2.75
N HIS A 300 40.06 -5.33 -4.07
CA HIS A 300 41.22 -4.84 -4.82
C HIS A 300 41.83 -3.55 -4.23
N ARG A 301 41.00 -2.61 -3.76
CA ARG A 301 41.47 -1.35 -3.13
C ARG A 301 42.05 -1.59 -1.76
N TYR A 302 41.45 -2.51 -1.00
CA TYR A 302 41.95 -2.87 0.33
C TYR A 302 43.25 -3.65 0.25
N ASP A 303 43.40 -4.51 -0.76
CA ASP A 303 44.63 -5.26 -1.03
C ASP A 303 45.79 -4.32 -1.39
N GLU A 304 45.55 -3.29 -2.22
CA GLU A 304 46.57 -2.28 -2.52
C GLU A 304 47.09 -1.62 -1.23
N LEU A 305 46.18 -1.19 -0.34
CA LEU A 305 46.54 -0.62 0.95
C LEU A 305 47.26 -1.63 1.84
N PHE A 306 46.76 -2.86 1.91
CA PHE A 306 47.33 -3.96 2.69
C PHE A 306 48.80 -4.20 2.35
N TYR A 307 49.15 -4.27 1.06
CA TYR A 307 50.52 -4.47 0.62
C TYR A 307 51.44 -3.27 0.90
N THR A 308 50.91 -2.04 0.95
CA THR A 308 51.71 -0.87 1.36
C THR A 308 52.16 -0.93 2.82
N LEU A 309 51.45 -1.69 3.66
CA LEU A 309 51.78 -1.88 5.08
C LEU A 309 52.86 -2.96 5.31
N MET A 310 53.42 -3.50 4.22
CA MET A 310 54.50 -4.49 4.22
C MET A 310 54.17 -5.73 5.06
N PRO A 311 53.16 -6.53 4.67
CA PRO A 311 52.79 -7.75 5.37
C PRO A 311 53.97 -8.74 5.40
N VAL A 312 54.11 -9.46 6.50
CA VAL A 312 55.09 -10.53 6.69
C VAL A 312 54.33 -11.85 6.71
N ASN A 313 54.70 -12.79 5.84
CA ASN A 313 54.01 -14.07 5.66
C ASN A 313 52.50 -13.93 5.38
N GLY A 314 52.12 -12.89 4.62
CA GLY A 314 50.71 -12.66 4.26
C GLY A 314 49.87 -12.05 5.38
N LYS A 315 50.47 -11.57 6.47
CA LYS A 315 49.76 -10.89 7.56
C LYS A 315 50.39 -9.54 7.92
N VAL A 316 49.55 -8.56 8.25
CA VAL A 316 49.98 -7.25 8.79
C VAL A 316 49.97 -7.31 10.31
N SER A 317 51.05 -6.86 10.95
CA SER A 317 51.12 -6.80 12.41
C SER A 317 50.06 -5.86 12.99
N GLY A 318 49.53 -6.18 14.18
CA GLY A 318 48.53 -5.33 14.83
C GLY A 318 49.00 -3.89 15.09
N VAL A 319 50.30 -3.65 15.23
CA VAL A 319 50.86 -2.28 15.34
C VAL A 319 50.69 -1.50 14.04
N ASN A 320 50.98 -2.12 12.89
CA ASN A 320 50.85 -1.46 11.59
C ASN A 320 49.38 -1.31 11.18
N ALA A 321 48.57 -2.34 11.36
CA ALA A 321 47.14 -2.29 11.08
C ALA A 321 46.44 -1.24 11.94
N LYS A 322 46.73 -1.17 13.26
CA LYS A 322 46.20 -0.11 14.13
C LYS A 322 46.61 1.30 13.68
N ARG A 323 47.86 1.48 13.25
CA ARG A 323 48.33 2.79 12.73
C ARG A 323 47.52 3.21 11.51
N GLU A 324 47.24 2.28 10.60
CA GLU A 324 46.39 2.55 9.43
C GLU A 324 44.94 2.83 9.84
N MET A 325 44.32 2.00 10.69
CA MET A 325 42.95 2.23 11.14
C MET A 325 42.74 3.60 11.81
N MET A 326 43.76 4.14 12.50
CA MET A 326 43.72 5.47 13.10
C MET A 326 43.68 6.62 12.08
N THR A 327 44.06 6.39 10.81
CA THR A 327 43.95 7.41 9.75
C THR A 327 42.50 7.79 9.45
N SER A 328 41.54 6.88 9.73
CA SER A 328 40.10 7.11 9.61
C SER A 328 39.54 8.17 10.56
N ARG A 329 40.28 8.56 11.60
CA ARG A 329 39.88 9.50 12.66
C ARG A 329 38.67 9.06 13.48
N LEU A 330 38.30 7.77 13.44
CA LEU A 330 37.29 7.22 14.33
C LEU A 330 37.78 7.14 15.78
N PRO A 331 36.88 7.20 16.79
CA PRO A 331 37.27 7.04 18.19
C PRO A 331 37.95 5.69 18.45
N ASN A 332 38.98 5.67 19.31
CA ASN A 332 39.71 4.43 19.66
C ASN A 332 38.81 3.32 20.19
N THR A 333 37.70 3.66 20.87
CA THR A 333 36.70 2.70 21.34
C THR A 333 36.00 1.97 20.19
N VAL A 334 35.72 2.69 19.10
CA VAL A 334 35.09 2.14 17.89
C VAL A 334 36.09 1.30 17.11
N LEU A 335 37.32 1.80 16.93
CA LEU A 335 38.39 1.04 16.26
C LEU A 335 38.72 -0.27 16.98
N GLY A 336 38.73 -0.27 18.32
CA GLY A 336 38.90 -1.49 19.11
C GLY A 336 37.78 -2.51 18.91
N ARG A 337 36.54 -2.06 18.72
CA ARG A 337 35.40 -2.94 18.39
C ARG A 337 35.53 -3.52 16.99
N ILE A 338 35.91 -2.69 16.00
CA ILE A 338 36.14 -3.14 14.62
C ILE A 338 37.27 -4.17 14.57
N TRP A 339 38.38 -3.93 15.28
CA TRP A 339 39.49 -4.89 15.42
C TRP A 339 38.98 -6.25 15.89
N LYS A 340 38.22 -6.27 16.99
CA LYS A 340 37.69 -7.50 17.58
C LYS A 340 36.75 -8.27 16.63
N LEU A 341 36.07 -7.58 15.72
CA LEU A 341 35.22 -8.21 14.72
C LEU A 341 36.00 -8.73 13.51
N ALA A 342 37.12 -8.08 13.18
CA ALA A 342 37.93 -8.39 12.00
C ALA A 342 38.98 -9.48 12.25
N ASP A 343 39.65 -9.47 13.39
CA ASP A 343 40.64 -10.47 13.85
C ASP A 343 39.90 -11.75 14.29
N ARG A 344 39.60 -12.62 13.32
CA ARG A 344 38.68 -13.77 13.49
C ARG A 344 39.39 -14.97 14.07
N ASP A 345 40.65 -15.17 13.72
CA ASP A 345 41.48 -16.23 14.29
C ASP A 345 42.12 -15.84 15.64
N GLY A 346 42.09 -14.55 15.98
CA GLY A 346 42.52 -14.04 17.29
C GLY A 346 44.04 -14.05 17.46
N ASP A 347 44.80 -14.08 16.37
CA ASP A 347 46.27 -14.18 16.40
C ASP A 347 46.97 -12.82 16.62
N GLY A 348 46.20 -11.72 16.65
CA GLY A 348 46.70 -10.36 16.88
C GLY A 348 47.35 -9.72 15.64
N MET A 349 47.21 -10.35 14.49
CA MET A 349 47.58 -9.86 13.17
C MET A 349 46.32 -9.87 12.27
N LEU A 350 46.41 -9.30 11.07
CA LEU A 350 45.32 -9.38 10.10
C LEU A 350 45.86 -9.90 8.78
N ASP A 351 45.22 -10.92 8.21
CA ASP A 351 45.44 -11.30 6.82
C ASP A 351 44.71 -10.38 5.83
N ASP A 352 44.79 -10.67 4.53
CA ASP A 352 44.23 -9.83 3.49
C ASP A 352 42.69 -9.74 3.55
N GLN A 353 42.00 -10.81 3.98
CA GLN A 353 40.55 -10.80 4.09
C GLN A 353 40.09 -10.14 5.39
N GLU A 354 40.77 -10.39 6.50
CA GLU A 354 40.50 -9.74 7.78
C GLU A 354 40.75 -8.22 7.70
N PHE A 355 41.82 -7.82 7.02
CA PHE A 355 42.10 -6.40 6.77
C PHE A 355 41.03 -5.77 5.87
N ALA A 356 40.61 -6.44 4.80
CA ALA A 356 39.53 -5.97 3.94
C ALA A 356 38.20 -5.81 4.72
N LEU A 357 37.89 -6.75 5.62
CA LEU A 357 36.74 -6.64 6.52
C LEU A 357 36.86 -5.44 7.46
N ALA A 358 38.02 -5.22 8.07
CA ALA A 358 38.26 -4.06 8.94
C ALA A 358 38.03 -2.74 8.22
N GLN A 359 38.56 -2.59 6.99
CA GLN A 359 38.39 -1.40 6.17
C GLN A 359 36.94 -1.20 5.73
N HIS A 360 36.22 -2.28 5.40
CA HIS A 360 34.80 -2.22 5.09
C HIS A 360 33.97 -1.74 6.29
N LEU A 361 34.21 -2.27 7.49
CA LEU A 361 33.53 -1.83 8.71
C LEU A 361 33.85 -0.36 9.08
N ILE A 362 35.09 0.09 8.86
CA ILE A 362 35.46 1.51 9.02
C ILE A 362 34.63 2.38 8.07
N ARG A 363 34.53 1.99 6.79
CA ARG A 363 33.71 2.70 5.81
C ARG A 363 32.25 2.77 6.24
N VAL A 364 31.67 1.63 6.63
CA VAL A 364 30.30 1.55 7.15
C VAL A 364 30.08 2.54 8.30
N LYS A 365 31.03 2.64 9.23
CA LYS A 365 30.93 3.62 10.33
C LYS A 365 31.08 5.07 9.88
N LEU A 366 31.96 5.35 8.93
CA LEU A 366 32.15 6.70 8.36
C LEU A 366 30.91 7.17 7.57
N GLU A 367 30.16 6.25 6.98
CA GLU A 367 28.88 6.50 6.31
C GLU A 367 27.72 6.77 7.30
N GLY A 368 27.97 6.64 8.61
CA GLY A 368 27.02 6.95 9.68
C GLY A 368 26.31 5.74 10.29
N TYR A 369 26.62 4.52 9.84
CA TYR A 369 26.02 3.30 10.36
C TYR A 369 26.65 2.83 11.68
N GLU A 370 25.88 2.12 12.51
CA GLU A 370 26.41 1.50 13.71
C GLU A 370 27.10 0.17 13.43
N ILE A 371 28.17 -0.11 14.17
CA ILE A 371 28.92 -1.38 14.11
C ILE A 371 28.16 -2.44 14.93
N PRO A 372 28.04 -3.70 14.45
CA PRO A 372 27.26 -4.71 15.14
C PRO A 372 28.00 -5.22 16.39
N ALA A 373 27.29 -5.84 17.32
CA ALA A 373 27.92 -6.42 18.52
C ALA A 373 28.70 -7.70 18.19
N GLU A 374 28.19 -8.45 17.21
CA GLU A 374 28.75 -9.69 16.68
C GLU A 374 28.77 -9.59 15.16
N LEU A 375 29.70 -10.27 14.50
CA LEU A 375 29.83 -10.23 13.06
C LEU A 375 28.74 -11.10 12.40
N PRO A 376 27.85 -10.55 11.55
CA PRO A 376 26.87 -11.35 10.82
C PRO A 376 27.53 -12.35 9.85
N ASP A 377 26.88 -13.49 9.62
CA ASP A 377 27.42 -14.59 8.83
C ASP A 377 27.79 -14.19 7.39
N HIS A 378 26.99 -13.32 6.75
CA HIS A 378 27.26 -12.86 5.39
C HIS A 378 28.50 -11.97 5.26
N LEU A 379 28.94 -11.33 6.36
CA LEU A 379 30.18 -10.55 6.40
C LEU A 379 31.40 -11.38 6.78
N VAL A 380 31.23 -12.65 7.17
CA VAL A 380 32.36 -13.52 7.52
C VAL A 380 33.21 -13.76 6.26
N PRO A 381 34.52 -13.48 6.33
CA PRO A 381 35.43 -13.72 5.23
C PRO A 381 35.36 -15.17 4.75
N PRO A 382 35.30 -15.45 3.44
CA PRO A 382 35.15 -16.81 2.92
C PRO A 382 36.19 -17.79 3.44
N GLY A 383 37.45 -17.37 3.62
CA GLY A 383 38.52 -18.22 4.15
C GLY A 383 38.38 -18.55 5.66
N HIS A 384 37.48 -17.86 6.36
CA HIS A 384 37.24 -17.98 7.80
C HIS A 384 35.85 -18.54 8.12
N ARG A 385 35.10 -18.99 7.11
CA ARG A 385 33.82 -19.68 7.32
C ARG A 385 34.11 -21.10 7.78
N LYS A 386 33.40 -21.56 8.82
CA LYS A 386 33.47 -22.97 9.24
C LYS A 386 32.88 -23.84 8.13
N ASP A 387 33.64 -24.81 7.66
CA ASP A 387 33.21 -25.71 6.58
C ASP A 387 32.27 -26.80 7.15
N PRO A 388 30.97 -26.83 6.80
CA PRO A 388 30.02 -27.80 7.36
C PRO A 388 30.36 -29.26 6.98
N VAL A 389 31.12 -29.45 5.89
CA VAL A 389 31.47 -30.77 5.35
C VAL A 389 32.68 -31.38 6.09
N ALA A 390 33.57 -30.55 6.62
CA ALA A 390 34.72 -31.04 7.39
C ALA A 390 34.32 -31.55 8.79
N ASP A 391 33.37 -30.89 9.45
CA ASP A 391 32.89 -31.28 10.79
C ASP A 391 32.07 -32.60 10.78
N THR A 392 31.48 -32.97 9.64
CA THR A 392 30.75 -34.25 9.50
C THR A 392 31.66 -35.43 9.17
N LEU A 393 32.81 -35.20 8.53
CA LEU A 393 33.78 -36.25 8.19
C LEU A 393 34.71 -36.64 9.35
N TYR A 394 34.94 -35.76 10.32
CA TYR A 394 35.82 -36.04 11.47
C TYR A 394 35.10 -36.58 12.73
N ASN A 395 33.77 -36.47 12.81
CA ASN A 395 32.99 -36.94 13.97
C ASN A 395 32.53 -38.41 13.89
N HIS A 396 33.04 -39.20 12.93
CA HIS A 396 32.72 -40.63 12.77
C HIS A 396 33.92 -41.57 12.93
N ALA A 397 35.01 -41.14 13.56
CA ALA A 397 36.22 -41.95 13.75
C ALA A 397 36.49 -42.40 15.20
N GLU A 398 35.52 -42.31 16.11
CA GLU A 398 35.59 -42.95 17.42
C GLU A 398 34.23 -43.60 17.75
N ASP A 399 34.10 -44.89 17.41
CA ASP A 399 33.35 -45.90 18.16
C ASP A 399 33.82 -47.31 17.76
#